data_AF-A0A923VWZ9-F1
#
_entry.id   AF-A0A923VWZ9-F1
#
_cell.length_a   1.000
_cell.length_b   1.000
_cell.length_c   1.000
_cell.angle_alpha   90.00
_cell.angle_beta   90.00
_cell.angle_gamma   90.00
#
_symmetry.space_group_name_H-M   'P 1'
#
loop_
_entity.id
_entity.type
_entity.pdbx_description
1 polymer ?
#
loop_
_entity_poly.entity_id
_entity_poly.type
_entity_poly.pdbx_seq_one_letter_code
_entity_poly.pdbx_strand_id
1 'polypeptide(L)'
;FIRRFALHILPKRFVKIRHYGFLSSNWKRQKLKLLQEKLQVKVLEKQEKKTFMPKCPCCKTGNLHRIAVFDQRGPPAWYLGGGQNTIPCNN
;
A
#
# COMPACT_ATOMS: atom_id res chain seq x y z
N PHE A 1 4.94 6.59 18.62
CA PHE A 1 3.72 5.80 18.91
C PHE A 1 2.62 6.67 19.53
N ILE A 2 2.86 7.29 20.70
CA ILE A 2 1.90 8.10 21.46
C ILE A 2 1.25 9.22 20.62
N ARG A 3 2.03 9.96 19.82
CA ARG A 3 1.50 11.04 18.95
C ARG A 3 0.52 10.54 17.87
N ARG A 4 0.69 9.33 17.32
CA ARG A 4 -0.27 8.72 16.38
C ARG A 4 -1.48 8.14 17.11
N PHE A 5 -1.31 7.66 18.33
CA PHE A 5 -2.37 7.17 19.21
C PHE A 5 -3.32 8.31 19.64
N ALA A 6 -2.77 9.48 19.99
CA ALA A 6 -3.55 10.67 20.35
C ALA A 6 -4.46 11.17 19.19
N LEU A 7 -3.99 11.09 17.94
CA LEU A 7 -4.80 11.41 16.75
C LEU A 7 -5.92 10.39 16.45
N HIS A 8 -6.01 9.30 17.21
CA HIS A 8 -7.12 8.33 17.14
C HIS A 8 -8.16 8.52 18.25
N ILE A 9 -7.83 9.28 19.31
CA ILE A 9 -8.76 9.56 20.39
C ILE A 9 -9.64 10.72 19.92
N LEU A 10 -10.84 10.38 19.46
CA LEU A 10 -11.79 11.37 19.01
C LEU A 10 -12.55 11.94 20.22
N PRO A 11 -12.82 13.26 20.28
CA PRO A 11 -13.55 13.86 21.40
C PRO A 11 -14.88 13.15 21.64
N LYS A 12 -15.33 13.12 22.90
CA LYS A 12 -16.60 12.48 23.27
C LYS A 12 -17.72 13.07 22.39
N ARG A 13 -18.44 12.20 21.67
CA ARG A 13 -19.52 12.48 20.70
C ARG A 13 -19.11 12.73 19.24
N PHE A 14 -17.84 12.56 18.88
CA PHE A 14 -17.42 12.59 17.47
C PHE A 14 -17.15 11.16 16.98
N VAL A 15 -17.49 10.88 15.71
CA VAL A 15 -17.24 9.59 15.03
C VAL A 15 -16.12 9.76 14.01
N LYS A 16 -15.15 8.83 14.00
CA LYS A 16 -13.97 8.93 13.13
C LYS A 16 -14.40 8.63 11.70
N ILE A 17 -14.53 9.66 10.88
CA ILE A 17 -14.88 9.49 9.46
C ILE A 17 -13.67 8.92 8.72
N ARG A 18 -13.78 7.66 8.30
CA ARG A 18 -12.73 6.94 7.55
C ARG A 18 -12.89 7.07 6.03
N HIS A 19 -13.46 8.18 5.57
CA HIS A 19 -13.92 8.49 4.19
C HIS A 19 -15.34 7.99 3.87
N TYR A 20 -16.28 8.94 3.72
CA TYR A 20 -17.62 8.73 3.18
C TYR A 20 -17.84 9.64 1.95
N GLY A 21 -18.86 9.36 1.13
CA GLY A 21 -19.20 10.19 -0.05
C GLY A 21 -18.26 10.01 -1.24
N PHE A 22 -17.91 11.11 -1.91
CA PHE A 22 -17.12 11.14 -3.17
C PHE A 22 -15.70 10.59 -3.05
N LEU A 23 -15.15 10.52 -1.83
CA LEU A 23 -13.83 9.93 -1.56
C LEU A 23 -13.88 8.46 -1.10
N SER A 24 -15.07 7.86 -1.06
CA SER A 24 -15.21 6.43 -0.76
C SER A 24 -14.51 5.58 -1.82
N SER A 25 -13.91 4.45 -1.42
CA SER A 25 -13.12 3.59 -2.31
C SER A 25 -13.88 3.13 -3.55
N ASN A 26 -15.17 2.82 -3.38
CA ASN A 26 -16.05 2.35 -4.46
C ASN A 26 -16.36 3.46 -5.49
N TRP A 27 -16.65 4.68 -5.02
CA TRP A 27 -17.12 5.77 -5.88
C TRP A 27 -15.98 6.64 -6.44
N LYS A 28 -14.83 6.66 -5.74
CA LYS A 28 -13.69 7.52 -6.06
C LYS A 28 -13.13 7.27 -7.46
N ARG A 29 -12.98 6.01 -7.90
CA ARG A 29 -12.27 5.71 -9.16
C ARG A 29 -12.98 6.25 -10.40
N GLN A 30 -14.30 6.18 -10.44
CA GLN A 30 -15.11 6.58 -11.60
C GLN A 30 -15.53 8.04 -11.52
N LYS A 31 -16.04 8.50 -10.37
CA LYS A 31 -16.63 9.84 -10.25
C LYS A 31 -15.61 10.95 -10.12
N LEU A 32 -14.47 10.67 -9.50
CA LEU A 32 -13.41 11.66 -9.37
C LEU A 32 -12.84 12.04 -10.76
N LYS A 33 -12.71 11.06 -11.67
CA LYS A 33 -12.33 11.32 -13.07
C LYS A 33 -13.34 12.20 -13.79
N LEU A 34 -14.63 11.83 -13.74
CA LEU A 34 -15.71 12.60 -14.35
C LEU A 34 -15.79 14.05 -13.81
N LEU A 35 -15.56 14.24 -12.51
CA LEU A 35 -15.52 15.57 -11.90
C LEU A 35 -14.31 16.37 -12.39
N GLN A 36 -13.12 15.76 -12.46
CA GLN A 36 -11.92 16.41 -12.98
C GLN A 36 -12.07 16.87 -14.43
N GLU A 37 -12.70 16.04 -15.28
CA GLU A 37 -13.03 16.38 -16.66
C GLU A 37 -13.98 17.59 -16.74
N LYS A 38 -15.07 17.56 -15.97
CA LYS A 38 -16.05 18.67 -15.93
C LYS A 38 -15.47 19.97 -15.39
N LEU A 39 -14.58 19.88 -14.41
CA LEU A 39 -13.91 21.03 -13.79
C LEU A 39 -12.68 21.49 -14.57
N GLN A 40 -12.36 20.84 -15.72
CA GLN A 40 -11.18 21.10 -16.55
C GLN A 40 -9.87 21.14 -15.74
N VAL A 41 -9.78 20.29 -14.71
CA VAL A 41 -8.60 20.22 -13.84
C VAL A 41 -7.52 19.44 -14.56
N LYS A 42 -6.37 20.07 -14.80
CA LYS A 42 -5.17 19.37 -15.29
C LYS A 42 -4.69 18.41 -14.20
N VAL A 43 -4.98 17.12 -14.38
CA VAL A 43 -4.44 16.08 -13.51
C VAL A 43 -2.95 15.98 -13.79
N LEU A 44 -2.13 16.36 -12.81
CA LEU A 44 -0.69 16.13 -12.90
C LEU A 44 -0.47 14.63 -12.98
N GLU A 45 0.15 14.18 -14.07
CA GLU A 45 0.55 12.80 -14.21
C GLU A 45 1.44 12.44 -13.02
N LYS A 46 1.08 11.34 -12.36
CA LYS A 46 1.84 10.85 -11.22
C LYS A 46 3.19 10.42 -11.78
N GLN A 47 4.21 11.26 -11.56
CA GLN A 47 5.58 10.95 -11.94
C GLN A 47 5.91 9.54 -11.45
N GLU A 48 6.30 8.68 -12.39
CA GLU A 48 6.76 7.35 -12.07
C GLU A 48 7.95 7.49 -11.13
N LYS A 49 7.77 7.02 -9.90
CA LYS A 49 8.85 7.05 -8.91
C LYS A 49 9.91 6.09 -9.42
N LYS A 50 11.11 6.61 -9.71
CA LYS A 50 12.27 5.79 -10.03
C LYS A 50 12.40 4.67 -8.99
N THR A 51 12.49 3.43 -9.45
CA THR A 51 12.67 2.27 -8.58
C THR A 51 13.94 2.47 -7.77
N PHE A 52 13.80 2.50 -6.43
CA PHE A 52 14.95 2.67 -5.56
C PHE A 52 15.83 1.42 -5.63
N MET A 53 17.04 1.55 -6.19
CA MET A 53 18.05 0.50 -6.17
C MET A 53 19.02 0.78 -5.02
N PRO A 54 18.99 -0.03 -3.94
CA PRO A 54 19.90 0.18 -2.82
C PRO A 54 21.34 -0.16 -3.23
N LYS A 55 22.30 0.66 -2.79
CA LYS A 55 23.73 0.41 -3.00
C LYS A 55 24.27 -0.56 -1.97
N CYS A 56 25.29 -1.33 -2.34
CA CYS A 56 25.97 -2.23 -1.41
C CYS A 56 26.58 -1.44 -0.24
N PRO A 57 26.28 -1.80 1.02
CA PRO A 57 26.80 -1.09 2.20
C PRO A 57 28.32 -1.24 2.37
N CYS A 58 28.92 -2.30 1.81
CA CYS A 58 30.35 -2.57 1.90
C CYS A 58 31.17 -1.76 0.89
N CYS A 59 30.87 -1.88 -0.41
CA CYS A 59 31.68 -1.27 -1.47
C CYS A 59 31.14 0.07 -1.99
N LYS A 60 29.87 0.42 -1.73
CA LYS A 60 29.18 1.65 -2.21
C LYS A 60 29.15 1.88 -3.73
N THR A 61 29.74 0.98 -4.52
CA THR A 61 29.85 1.07 -5.98
C THR A 61 28.85 0.17 -6.71
N GLY A 62 28.42 -0.93 -6.09
CA GLY A 62 27.47 -1.89 -6.68
C GLY A 62 26.02 -1.70 -6.25
N ASN A 63 25.08 -2.20 -7.07
CA ASN A 63 23.66 -2.28 -6.76
C ASN A 63 23.32 -3.61 -6.08
N LEU A 64 22.44 -3.57 -5.09
CA LEU A 64 21.88 -4.77 -4.46
C LEU A 64 20.79 -5.34 -5.37
N HIS A 65 20.95 -6.60 -5.77
CA HIS A 65 19.95 -7.34 -6.52
C HIS A 65 19.06 -8.13 -5.57
N ARG A 66 17.74 -7.99 -5.74
CA ARG A 66 16.76 -8.74 -4.95
C ARG A 66 16.58 -10.12 -5.55
N ILE A 67 17.14 -11.14 -4.89
CA ILE A 67 17.13 -12.52 -5.39
C ILE A 67 15.77 -13.19 -5.15
N ALA A 68 15.08 -12.85 -4.05
CA ALA A 68 13.76 -13.38 -3.73
C ALA A 68 12.93 -12.37 -2.93
N VAL A 69 11.61 -12.46 -3.05
CA VAL A 69 10.65 -11.75 -2.20
C VAL A 69 9.64 -12.76 -1.66
N PHE A 70 9.38 -12.69 -0.36
CA PHE A 70 8.41 -13.55 0.30
C PHE A 70 7.09 -12.79 0.38
N ASP A 71 6.37 -12.76 -0.74
CA ASP A 71 5.17 -11.95 -0.92
C ASP A 71 3.89 -12.60 -0.37
N GLN A 72 3.97 -13.89 -0.02
CA GLN A 72 2.85 -14.62 0.55
C GLN A 72 2.89 -14.44 2.07
N ARG A 73 1.75 -14.11 2.68
CA ARG A 73 1.61 -14.11 4.14
C ARG A 73 1.74 -15.54 4.63
N GLY A 74 2.98 -15.94 4.90
CA GLY A 74 3.35 -17.28 5.29
C GLY A 74 4.81 -17.56 4.95
N PRO A 75 5.45 -18.46 5.68
CA PRO A 75 6.76 -18.96 5.27
C PRO A 75 6.66 -19.62 3.88
N PRO A 76 7.74 -19.60 3.08
CA PRO A 76 7.80 -20.29 1.79
C PRO A 76 7.41 -21.76 1.90
N ALA A 77 6.79 -22.32 0.86
CA ALA A 77 6.34 -23.72 0.88
C ALA A 77 7.45 -24.74 1.23
N TRP A 78 8.68 -24.49 0.77
CA TRP A 78 9.84 -25.33 1.10
C TRP A 78 10.33 -25.19 2.56
N TYR A 79 9.91 -24.14 3.27
CA TYR A 79 10.25 -23.89 4.69
C TYR A 79 9.25 -24.59 5.65
N LEU A 80 8.06 -24.95 5.17
CA LEU A 80 7.09 -25.71 5.93
C LEU A 80 7.46 -27.20 5.87
N GLY A 81 8.21 -27.69 6.88
CA GLY A 81 8.45 -29.12 7.05
C GLY A 81 7.13 -29.91 7.03
N GLY A 82 7.15 -31.12 6.45
CA GLY A 82 6.03 -31.92 5.91
C GLY A 82 4.78 -32.17 6.76
N GLY A 83 4.14 -31.12 7.28
CA GLY A 83 3.04 -31.20 8.24
C GLY A 83 1.91 -30.22 8.04
N GLN A 84 1.91 -29.36 7.01
CA GLN A 84 0.78 -28.45 6.77
C GLN A 84 0.42 -28.41 5.27
N ASN A 85 -0.71 -29.03 4.92
CA ASN A 85 -1.36 -28.87 3.62
C ASN A 85 -1.73 -27.41 3.43
N THR A 86 -1.03 -26.70 2.56
CA THR A 86 -1.42 -25.36 2.11
C THR A 86 -2.68 -25.51 1.27
N ILE A 87 -3.87 -25.37 1.86
CA ILE A 87 -5.07 -25.07 1.08
C ILE A 87 -4.84 -23.68 0.49
N PRO A 88 -4.73 -23.53 -0.84
CA PRO A 88 -4.62 -22.20 -1.42
C PRO A 88 -5.92 -21.45 -1.16
N CYS A 89 -5.84 -20.31 -0.49
CA CYS A 89 -6.94 -19.36 -0.44
C CYS A 89 -7.15 -18.83 -1.87
N ASN A 90 -8.11 -19.39 -2.60
CA ASN A 90 -8.56 -18.83 -3.86
C ASN A 90 -9.31 -17.52 -3.58
N ASN A 91 -8.92 -16.46 -4.29
CA ASN A 91 -9.71 -15.24 -4.45
C ASN A 91 -10.65 -15.39 -5.64
#